data_AF-A0A1V8UJ84-F1
#
_entry.id   AF-A0A1V8UJ84-F1
#
_cell.length_a   1.000
_cell.length_b   1.000
_cell.length_c   1.000
_cell.angle_alpha   90.00
_cell.angle_beta   90.00
_cell.angle_gamma   90.00
#
_symmetry.space_group_name_H-M   'P 1'
#
loop_
_entity.id
_entity.type
_entity.pdbx_description
1 polymer ?
#
loop_
_entity_poly.entity_id
_entity_poly.type
_entity_poly.pdbx_seq_one_letter_code
_entity_poly.pdbx_strand_id
1 'polypeptide(L)'
;MSSPSLLALPKELRLLIYEHLYAPVPANGSIPLSPLSNAILRTCRQVYTECLPIYRTGRDTYDSSSYFDLILDASISQSQAEERILSITEQDFDKIANLTMSALSSRPIIMANRVYTLIYPHGGWRI
;
A
#
# COMPACT_ATOMS: atom_id res chain seq x y z
N MET A 1 -7.19 23.55 -32.05
CA MET A 1 -7.82 22.27 -31.63
C MET A 1 -7.47 22.05 -30.17
N SER A 2 -8.46 21.94 -29.29
CA SER A 2 -8.22 21.63 -27.87
C SER A 2 -7.76 20.18 -27.74
N SER A 3 -6.68 19.95 -26.98
CA SER A 3 -6.16 18.61 -26.72
C SER A 3 -7.24 17.71 -26.11
N PRO A 4 -7.31 16.42 -26.48
CA PRO A 4 -8.21 15.48 -25.83
C PRO A 4 -7.87 15.43 -24.33
N SER A 5 -8.89 15.58 -23.49
CA SER A 5 -8.75 15.55 -22.03
C SER A 5 -9.54 14.37 -21.46
N LEU A 6 -9.08 13.82 -20.33
CA LEU A 6 -9.79 12.76 -19.61
C LEU A 6 -11.25 13.14 -19.35
N LEU A 7 -11.49 14.40 -18.97
CA LEU A 7 -12.83 14.92 -18.64
C LEU A 7 -13.74 15.10 -19.88
N ALA A 8 -13.17 15.12 -21.09
CA ALA A 8 -13.94 15.17 -22.33
C ALA A 8 -14.49 13.80 -22.76
N LEU A 9 -14.01 12.70 -22.16
CA LEU A 9 -14.55 11.36 -22.41
C LEU A 9 -15.96 11.21 -21.81
N PRO A 10 -16.84 10.34 -22.35
CA PRO A 10 -18.04 9.88 -21.66
C PRO A 10 -17.74 9.36 -20.26
N LYS A 11 -18.69 9.53 -19.34
CA LYS A 11 -18.53 9.14 -17.93
C LYS A 11 -18.18 7.67 -17.79
N GLU A 12 -18.81 6.82 -18.58
CA GLU A 12 -18.65 5.36 -18.58
C GLU A 12 -17.20 4.99 -18.88
N LEU A 13 -16.55 5.67 -19.84
CA LEU A 13 -15.15 5.44 -20.17
C LEU A 13 -14.22 5.96 -19.06
N ARG A 14 -14.54 7.08 -18.41
CA ARG A 14 -13.76 7.58 -17.27
C ARG A 14 -13.80 6.60 -16.09
N LEU A 15 -14.98 6.06 -15.78
CA LEU A 15 -15.14 5.07 -14.71
C LEU A 15 -14.33 3.80 -14.99
N LEU A 16 -14.36 3.28 -16.22
CA LEU A 16 -13.54 2.13 -16.62
C LEU A 16 -12.04 2.39 -16.44
N ILE A 17 -11.58 3.60 -16.78
CA ILE A 17 -10.18 4.01 -16.55
C ILE A 17 -9.87 4.01 -15.05
N TYR A 18 -10.75 4.56 -14.21
CA TYR A 18 -10.54 4.58 -12.76
C TYR A 18 -10.50 3.18 -12.13
N GLU A 19 -11.32 2.24 -12.61
CA GLU A 19 -11.29 0.84 -12.16
C GLU A 19 -9.95 0.17 -12.45
N HIS A 20 -9.34 0.46 -13.60
CA HIS A 20 -8.03 -0.10 -13.96
C HIS A 20 -6.87 0.44 -13.11
N LEU A 21 -7.00 1.65 -12.55
CA LEU A 21 -5.96 2.24 -11.69
C LEU A 21 -5.84 1.52 -10.34
N TYR A 22 -6.91 0.87 -9.90
CA TYR A 22 -6.99 0.17 -8.63
C TYR A 22 -7.13 -1.35 -8.81
N ALA A 23 -6.73 -1.85 -9.98
CA ALA A 23 -6.75 -3.28 -10.25
C ALA A 23 -5.85 -4.03 -9.26
N PRO A 24 -6.23 -5.26 -8.84
CA PRO A 24 -5.42 -6.07 -7.95
C PRO A 24 -4.02 -6.31 -8.53
N VAL A 25 -3.01 -6.28 -7.67
CA VAL A 25 -1.64 -6.64 -8.06
C VAL A 25 -1.63 -8.13 -8.42
N PRO A 26 -1.00 -8.54 -9.54
CA PRO A 26 -0.92 -9.95 -9.92
C PRO A 26 -0.29 -10.78 -8.79
N ALA A 27 -0.88 -11.94 -8.49
CA ALA A 27 -0.48 -12.83 -7.39
C ALA A 27 0.98 -13.33 -7.44
N ASN A 28 1.67 -13.14 -8.56
CA ASN A 28 3.01 -13.67 -8.79
C ASN A 28 4.13 -12.70 -8.42
N GLY A 29 3.81 -11.47 -8.00
CA GLY A 29 4.79 -10.46 -7.59
C GLY A 29 4.48 -9.91 -6.21
N SER A 30 5.48 -9.93 -5.32
CA SER A 30 5.42 -9.14 -4.10
C SER A 30 5.72 -7.67 -4.41
N ILE A 31 5.09 -6.77 -3.67
CA ILE A 31 5.30 -5.32 -3.77
C ILE A 31 5.77 -4.74 -2.44
N PRO A 32 6.50 -3.62 -2.44
CA PRO A 32 6.87 -2.96 -1.19
C PRO A 32 5.65 -2.60 -0.35
N LEU A 33 5.73 -2.83 0.97
CA LEU A 33 4.72 -2.36 1.92
C LEU A 33 4.50 -0.85 1.76
N SER A 34 3.33 -0.49 1.25
CA SER A 34 2.96 0.89 0.93
C SER A 34 1.44 1.05 0.90
N PRO A 35 0.91 2.25 1.22
CA PRO A 35 -0.52 2.51 1.13
C PRO A 35 -0.98 2.64 -0.32
N LEU A 36 -2.25 2.33 -0.57
CA LEU A 36 -2.86 2.58 -1.88
C LEU A 36 -2.81 4.08 -2.23
N SER A 37 -2.40 4.40 -3.46
CA SER A 37 -2.30 5.79 -3.91
C SER A 37 -3.66 6.49 -3.97
N ASN A 38 -3.79 7.60 -3.24
CA ASN A 38 -4.95 8.49 -3.31
C ASN A 38 -4.75 9.73 -4.21
N ALA A 39 -3.66 9.77 -5.01
CA ALA A 39 -3.27 10.96 -5.76
C ALA A 39 -4.36 11.45 -6.73
N ILE A 40 -5.06 10.53 -7.40
CA ILE A 40 -6.12 10.87 -8.36
C ILE A 40 -7.34 11.53 -7.70
N LEU A 41 -7.62 11.19 -6.43
CA LEU A 41 -8.70 11.83 -5.67
C LEU A 41 -8.44 13.32 -5.45
N ARG A 42 -7.19 13.77 -5.57
CA ARG A 42 -6.79 15.16 -5.36
C ARG A 42 -6.75 15.99 -6.66
N THR A 43 -7.09 15.41 -7.81
CA THR A 43 -6.97 16.09 -9.11
C THR A 43 -7.99 17.22 -9.27
N CYS A 44 -9.29 16.93 -9.20
CA CYS A 44 -10.35 17.93 -9.23
C CYS A 44 -11.64 17.38 -8.63
N ARG A 45 -12.62 18.25 -8.38
CA ARG A 45 -13.90 17.86 -7.75
C ARG A 45 -14.63 16.75 -8.52
N GLN A 46 -14.65 16.82 -9.84
CA GLN A 46 -15.34 15.82 -10.67
C GLN A 46 -14.68 14.44 -10.54
N VAL A 47 -13.34 14.38 -10.68
CA VAL A 47 -12.57 13.15 -10.51
C VAL A 47 -12.76 12.59 -9.09
N TYR A 48 -12.71 13.44 -8.07
CA TYR A 48 -12.97 13.03 -6.69
C TYR A 48 -14.33 12.34 -6.56
N THR A 49 -15.41 12.95 -7.06
CA THR A 49 -16.76 12.38 -6.94
C THR A 49 -16.94 11.08 -7.71
N GLU A 50 -16.29 10.94 -8.86
CA GLU A 50 -16.38 9.72 -9.69
C GLU A 50 -15.51 8.58 -9.13
N CYS A 51 -14.33 8.93 -8.60
CA CYS A 51 -13.29 7.97 -8.26
C CYS A 51 -13.32 7.54 -6.78
N LEU A 52 -13.87 8.35 -5.87
CA LEU A 52 -13.97 8.02 -4.44
C LEU A 52 -14.61 6.64 -4.14
N PRO A 53 -15.76 6.26 -4.72
CA PRO A 53 -16.34 4.95 -4.45
C PRO A 53 -15.43 3.81 -4.96
N ILE A 54 -14.80 3.99 -6.12
CA ILE A 54 -13.89 3.01 -6.72
C ILE A 54 -12.65 2.84 -5.85
N TYR A 55 -12.05 3.94 -5.39
CA TYR A 55 -10.91 3.92 -4.49
C TYR A 55 -11.22 3.16 -3.18
N ARG A 56 -12.40 3.39 -2.58
CA ARG A 56 -12.78 2.72 -1.33
C ARG A 56 -12.86 1.21 -1.50
N THR A 57 -13.52 0.74 -2.56
CA THR A 57 -13.62 -0.70 -2.88
C THR A 57 -12.26 -1.29 -3.26
N GLY A 58 -11.48 -0.54 -4.05
CA GLY A 58 -10.15 -0.94 -4.49
C GLY A 58 -9.16 -1.04 -3.33
N ARG A 59 -9.26 -0.16 -2.33
CA ARG A 59 -8.41 -0.18 -1.13
C ARG A 59 -8.57 -1.47 -0.33
N ASP A 60 -9.80 -1.85 -0.01
CA ASP A 60 -10.04 -3.07 0.76
C ASP A 60 -9.55 -4.32 0.00
N THR A 61 -9.70 -4.31 -1.33
CA THR A 61 -9.17 -5.38 -2.19
C THR A 61 -7.64 -5.36 -2.24
N TYR A 62 -7.04 -4.18 -2.36
CA TYR A 62 -5.58 -4.01 -2.41
C TYR A 62 -4.91 -4.54 -1.14
N ASP A 63 -5.41 -4.15 0.03
CA ASP A 63 -4.83 -4.59 1.31
C ASP A 63 -4.99 -6.12 1.49
N SER A 64 -6.15 -6.67 1.16
CA SER A 64 -6.45 -8.09 1.40
C SER A 64 -5.90 -9.07 0.34
N SER A 65 -5.67 -8.62 -0.90
CA SER A 65 -5.25 -9.50 -2.00
C SER A 65 -3.79 -9.37 -2.42
N SER A 66 -3.14 -8.24 -2.11
CA SER A 66 -1.74 -8.03 -2.48
C SER A 66 -0.80 -8.84 -1.59
N TYR A 67 0.39 -9.11 -2.12
CA TYR A 67 1.52 -9.69 -1.40
C TYR A 67 2.52 -8.58 -1.11
N PHE A 68 2.66 -8.21 0.16
CA PHE A 68 3.55 -7.14 0.58
C PHE A 68 4.87 -7.69 1.11
N ASP A 69 5.95 -6.99 0.79
CA ASP A 69 7.28 -7.23 1.34
C ASP A 69 7.78 -6.01 2.12
N LEU A 70 8.32 -6.28 3.30
CA LEU A 70 9.08 -5.33 4.10
C LEU A 70 10.48 -5.90 4.35
N ILE A 71 11.45 -5.41 3.59
CA ILE A 71 12.86 -5.79 3.71
C ILE A 71 13.54 -4.80 4.65
N LEU A 72 14.02 -5.30 5.79
CA LEU A 72 14.78 -4.60 6.82
C LEU A 72 16.25 -5.01 6.71
N ASP A 73 17.01 -4.34 5.87
CA ASP A 73 18.44 -4.60 5.68
C ASP A 73 19.29 -3.35 5.89
N ALA A 74 20.60 -3.46 5.70
CA ALA A 74 21.52 -2.33 5.85
C ALA A 74 21.32 -1.22 4.79
N SER A 75 20.52 -1.46 3.74
CA SER A 75 20.23 -0.47 2.69
C SER A 75 19.13 0.52 3.08
N ILE A 76 18.30 0.18 4.08
CA ILE A 76 17.28 1.07 4.61
C ILE A 76 17.57 1.43 6.07
N SER A 77 17.41 2.69 6.44
CA SER A 77 17.52 3.10 7.84
C SER A 77 16.31 2.61 8.64
N GLN A 78 16.48 2.44 9.94
CA GLN A 78 15.36 2.14 10.85
C GLN A 78 14.22 3.18 10.70
N SER A 79 14.56 4.47 10.57
CA SER A 79 13.56 5.53 10.38
C SER A 79 12.75 5.38 9.10
N GLN A 80 13.36 4.92 8.00
CA GLN A 80 12.66 4.67 6.74
C GLN A 80 11.74 3.45 6.84
N ALA A 81 12.15 2.41 7.57
CA ALA A 81 11.30 1.26 7.85
C ALA A 81 10.06 1.65 8.67
N GLU A 82 10.27 2.42 9.74
CA GLU A 82 9.20 2.95 10.58
C GLU A 82 8.25 3.84 9.78
N GLU A 83 8.78 4.74 8.94
CA GLU A 83 7.96 5.60 8.07
C GLU A 83 7.06 4.77 7.13
N ARG A 84 7.57 3.68 6.55
CA ARG A 84 6.75 2.79 5.70
C ARG A 84 5.61 2.15 6.47
N ILE A 85 5.89 1.62 7.66
CA ILE A 85 4.85 1.02 8.52
C ILE A 85 3.81 2.07 8.92
N LEU A 86 4.26 3.24 9.39
CA LEU A 86 3.40 4.31 9.87
C LEU A 86 2.65 5.05 8.74
N SER A 87 3.08 4.89 7.49
CA SER A 87 2.36 5.43 6.32
C SER A 87 1.04 4.70 6.05
N ILE A 88 0.83 3.54 6.66
CA ILE A 88 -0.39 2.74 6.57
C ILE A 88 -1.17 2.92 7.87
N THR A 89 -2.46 3.24 7.77
CA THR A 89 -3.31 3.37 8.95
C THR A 89 -3.51 2.00 9.60
N GLU A 90 -3.70 1.96 10.92
CA GLU A 90 -3.98 0.71 11.64
C GLU A 90 -5.14 -0.07 11.02
N GLN A 91 -6.23 0.63 10.69
CA GLN A 91 -7.40 0.03 10.05
C GLN A 91 -7.09 -0.65 8.71
N ASP A 92 -6.18 -0.08 7.91
CA ASP A 92 -5.81 -0.66 6.61
C ASP A 92 -4.72 -1.73 6.79
N PHE A 93 -3.82 -1.56 7.76
CA PHE A 93 -2.82 -2.56 8.13
C PHE A 93 -3.47 -3.87 8.61
N ASP A 94 -4.55 -3.79 9.39
CA ASP A 94 -5.31 -4.93 9.88
C ASP A 94 -5.97 -5.76 8.76
N LYS A 95 -6.11 -5.18 7.56
CA LYS A 95 -6.65 -5.88 6.38
C LYS A 95 -5.58 -6.58 5.56
N ILE A 96 -4.30 -6.37 5.86
CA ILE A 96 -3.20 -6.98 5.13
C ILE A 96 -3.17 -8.48 5.41
N ALA A 97 -3.50 -9.27 4.40
CA ALA A 97 -3.55 -10.73 4.53
C ALA A 97 -2.19 -11.39 4.27
N ASN A 98 -1.35 -10.80 3.41
CA ASN A 98 -0.09 -11.40 2.96
C ASN A 98 1.06 -10.39 3.14
N LEU A 99 1.81 -10.52 4.25
CA LEU A 99 3.00 -9.71 4.53
C LEU A 99 4.20 -10.61 4.80
N THR A 100 5.27 -10.42 4.02
CA THR A 100 6.58 -11.03 4.26
C THR A 100 7.51 -9.98 4.85
N MET A 101 8.07 -10.26 6.04
CA MET A 101 9.11 -9.44 6.65
C MET A 101 10.45 -10.16 6.58
N SER A 102 11.46 -9.50 6.01
CA SER A 102 12.82 -10.05 5.89
C SER A 102 13.81 -9.15 6.62
N ALA A 103 14.54 -9.67 7.60
CA ALA A 103 15.60 -8.95 8.29
C ALA A 103 16.97 -9.50 7.89
N LEU A 104 17.77 -8.73 7.15
CA LEU A 104 19.10 -9.17 6.68
C LEU A 104 20.20 -8.45 7.47
N SER A 105 20.91 -9.22 8.29
CA SER A 105 22.09 -8.74 9.03
C SER A 105 23.34 -8.77 8.15
N SER A 106 24.02 -7.64 8.00
CA SER A 106 25.33 -7.53 7.33
C SER A 106 26.52 -7.96 8.20
N ARG A 107 26.29 -8.32 9.48
CA ARG A 107 27.33 -8.80 10.41
C ARG A 107 27.23 -10.31 10.62
N PRO A 108 28.37 -11.01 10.84
CA PRO A 108 28.33 -12.39 11.31
C PRO A 108 27.53 -12.43 12.62
N ILE A 109 26.46 -13.20 12.59
CA ILE A 109 25.45 -13.27 13.63
C ILE A 109 26.10 -13.97 14.84
N ILE A 110 26.66 -13.20 15.78
CA ILE A 110 26.67 -13.66 17.16
C ILE A 110 25.21 -13.60 17.57
N MET A 111 24.55 -14.76 17.56
CA MET A 111 23.14 -14.95 17.89
C MET A 111 22.85 -14.49 19.33
N ALA A 112 22.70 -13.19 19.53
CA ALA A 112 21.68 -12.72 20.45
C ALA A 112 20.38 -12.90 19.68
N ASN A 113 19.56 -13.88 20.07
CA ASN A 113 18.20 -14.08 19.57
C ASN A 113 17.40 -12.79 19.74
N ARG A 114 17.50 -11.87 18.78
CA ARG A 114 16.68 -10.68 18.72
C ARG A 114 15.44 -11.07 17.93
N VAL A 115 14.43 -11.49 18.67
CA VAL A 115 13.06 -11.53 18.17
C VAL A 115 12.66 -10.07 17.98
N TYR A 116 12.55 -9.63 16.74
CA TYR A 116 12.00 -8.31 16.42
C TYR A 116 10.48 -8.41 16.48
N THR A 117 9.93 -8.19 17.68
CA THR A 117 8.49 -8.10 17.87
C THR A 117 8.03 -6.73 17.39
N LEU A 118 7.24 -6.69 16.31
CA LEU A 118 6.57 -5.48 15.86
C LEU A 118 5.45 -5.16 16.86
N ILE A 119 5.69 -4.20 17.77
CA ILE A 119 4.67 -3.73 18.71
C ILE A 119 4.14 -2.39 18.19
N TYR A 120 2.92 -2.40 17.64
CA TYR A 120 2.24 -1.18 17.22
C TYR A 120 1.92 -0.30 18.46
N PRO A 121 2.09 1.04 18.40
CA PRO A 121 2.07 1.91 19.58
C PRO A 121 0.74 1.92 20.36
N HIS A 122 -0.37 1.45 19.77
CA HIS A 122 -1.70 1.48 20.39
C HIS A 122 -2.42 0.11 20.40
N GLY A 123 -1.67 -0.97 20.63
CA GLY A 123 -2.25 -2.20 21.18
C GLY A 123 -2.85 -3.15 20.15
N GLY A 124 -1.99 -3.68 19.28
CA GLY A 124 -2.31 -4.86 18.49
C GLY A 124 -1.07 -5.52 17.90
N TRP A 125 -0.52 -6.50 18.61
CA TRP A 125 0.03 -7.83 18.23
C TRP A 125 0.34 -8.53 19.57
N ARG A 126 -0.32 -9.64 19.88
CA ARG A 126 0.03 -10.50 21.03
C ARG A 126 0.63 -11.80 20.50
N ILE A 127 1.84 -12.11 20.95
CA ILE A 127 2.43 -13.45 20.92
C ILE A 127 1.92 -14.19 22.16
#